data_AF-A0A8H7WKL8-F1
#
_entry.id   AF-A0A8H7WKL8-F1
#
_cell.length_a   1.000
_cell.length_b   1.000
_cell.length_c   1.000
_cell.angle_alpha   90.00
_cell.angle_beta   90.00
_cell.angle_gamma   90.00
#
_symmetry.space_group_name_H-M   'P 1'
#
loop_
_entity.id
_entity.type
_entity.pdbx_description
1 polymer ?
#
loop_
_entity_poly.entity_id
_entity_poly.type
_entity_poly.pdbx_seq_one_letter_code
_entity_poly.pdbx_strand_id
1 'polypeptide(L)'
;MMPTIDSNAPGEFRSQTRTPDARDTRRYSTKNNSSLVSQNRGLPAPRSSRPLALDLAQDPAAFWPKTDDRTPFDILSRSNRPADYTSSYHLIQSQLKRPLDEIDQHEGYVYLYEVKGNSGFVKLGYTRGPVKVRHQDWTFDCNRVARTLYPIPSSSAIPVRNAKRLEALCHAELDHRRIRIYCKGCFKQHIEWFEISPEEAIAAIRKWSNWMATFHMRCLG
;
A
#
# COMPACT_ATOMS: atom_id res chain seq x y z
N MET A 1 35.32 14.13 63.34
CA MET A 1 34.40 13.03 62.95
C MET A 1 34.68 12.67 61.50
N MET A 2 35.39 11.55 61.30
CA MET A 2 35.35 10.66 60.11
C MET A 2 34.20 9.65 60.35
N PRO A 3 33.61 8.92 59.36
CA PRO A 3 34.25 8.16 58.25
C PRO A 3 33.62 8.42 56.85
N THR A 4 34.19 8.15 55.67
CA THR A 4 34.83 6.96 55.01
C THR A 4 33.87 5.83 54.59
N ILE A 5 34.12 5.24 53.40
CA ILE A 5 33.69 3.90 52.87
C ILE A 5 32.32 3.90 52.14
N ASP A 6 32.08 3.33 50.94
CA ASP A 6 32.87 2.65 49.91
C ASP A 6 32.18 2.69 48.53
N SER A 7 32.97 2.44 47.49
CA SER A 7 32.57 2.11 46.13
C SER A 7 31.86 0.75 46.04
N ASN A 8 30.87 0.62 45.16
CA ASN A 8 30.53 -0.65 44.48
C ASN A 8 29.77 -0.39 43.17
N ALA A 9 30.43 -0.64 42.04
CA ALA A 9 29.82 -1.16 40.81
C ALA A 9 29.75 -2.71 40.94
N PRO A 10 29.10 -3.52 40.05
CA PRO A 10 28.66 -3.23 38.69
C PRO A 10 27.26 -3.77 38.32
N GLY A 11 26.81 -3.53 37.08
CA GLY A 11 25.64 -4.21 36.53
C GLY A 11 25.16 -3.63 35.20
N GLU A 12 25.79 -4.07 34.11
CA GLU A 12 25.35 -3.85 32.73
C GLU A 12 23.88 -4.28 32.55
N PHE A 13 23.06 -3.45 31.88
CA PHE A 13 21.86 -3.95 31.22
C PHE A 13 21.87 -3.60 29.74
N ARG A 14 21.92 -4.69 28.98
CA ARG A 14 22.19 -4.82 27.56
C ARG A 14 20.92 -4.57 26.76
N SER A 15 21.11 -3.85 25.66
CA SER A 15 20.16 -3.61 24.56
C SER A 15 19.48 -4.90 24.08
N GLN A 16 18.17 -4.83 23.82
CA GLN A 16 17.44 -5.87 23.08
C GLN A 16 16.86 -5.29 21.79
N THR A 17 17.64 -5.50 20.74
CA THR A 17 17.26 -5.48 19.33
C THR A 17 16.33 -6.66 19.05
N ARG A 18 15.15 -6.43 18.46
CA ARG A 18 14.32 -7.51 17.89
C ARG A 18 14.55 -7.62 16.38
N THR A 19 15.15 -8.72 15.97
CA THR A 19 15.22 -9.20 14.58
C THR A 19 13.98 -10.06 14.25
N PRO A 20 13.54 -10.13 12.98
CA PRO A 20 12.48 -11.04 12.55
C PRO A 20 13.04 -12.44 12.25
N ASP A 21 12.29 -13.44 12.69
CA ASP A 21 12.63 -14.86 12.66
C ASP A 21 12.50 -15.48 11.26
N ALA A 22 13.36 -16.46 10.98
CA ALA A 22 13.55 -17.08 9.69
C ALA A 22 12.86 -18.44 9.57
N ARG A 23 12.27 -18.67 8.39
CA ARG A 23 12.20 -19.95 7.64
C ARG A 23 11.92 -21.24 8.43
N ASP A 24 10.67 -21.68 8.39
CA ASP A 24 10.29 -23.05 8.77
C ASP A 24 10.25 -23.97 7.53
N THR A 25 11.37 -24.64 7.25
CA THR A 25 11.47 -25.76 6.29
C THR A 25 11.08 -27.06 6.98
N ARG A 26 9.86 -27.53 6.75
CA ARG A 26 9.36 -28.80 7.31
C ARG A 26 9.89 -30.00 6.51
N ARG A 27 10.95 -30.64 7.01
CA ARG A 27 11.41 -31.97 6.60
C ARG A 27 10.43 -33.03 7.13
N TYR A 28 9.86 -33.87 6.27
CA TYR A 28 9.18 -35.09 6.69
C TYR A 28 10.12 -36.29 6.61
N SER A 29 10.20 -36.99 7.73
CA SER A 29 11.01 -38.18 8.02
C SER A 29 10.33 -39.44 7.46
N THR A 30 11.06 -40.23 6.68
CA THR A 30 10.67 -41.56 6.20
C THR A 30 11.16 -42.63 7.16
N LYS A 31 10.24 -43.32 7.83
CA LYS A 31 10.44 -44.69 8.34
C LYS A 31 9.11 -45.44 8.25
N ASN A 32 9.12 -46.62 7.64
CA ASN A 32 8.63 -47.85 8.25
C ASN A 32 8.93 -49.06 7.36
N ASN A 33 9.33 -50.15 8.02
CA ASN A 33 9.74 -51.42 7.43
C ASN A 33 8.67 -52.49 7.71
N SER A 34 8.36 -53.27 6.67
CA SER A 34 7.98 -54.71 6.63
C SER A 34 7.07 -55.36 7.72
N SER A 35 5.96 -56.00 7.32
CA SER A 35 5.85 -57.47 7.08
C SER A 35 4.38 -57.94 6.89
N LEU A 36 4.23 -59.15 6.32
CA LEU A 36 3.06 -59.77 5.65
C LEU A 36 1.92 -60.28 6.57
N VAL A 37 0.70 -60.45 6.01
CA VAL A 37 -0.01 -61.76 5.82
C VAL A 37 -1.34 -61.57 5.03
N SER A 38 -1.64 -62.58 4.21
CA SER A 38 -2.72 -62.79 3.23
C SER A 38 -4.11 -63.06 3.83
N GLN A 39 -5.20 -62.70 3.12
CA GLN A 39 -6.25 -63.62 2.64
C GLN A 39 -7.36 -62.92 1.82
N ASN A 40 -7.79 -63.57 0.73
CA ASN A 40 -8.81 -63.13 -0.25
C ASN A 40 -10.26 -63.45 0.17
N ARG A 41 -11.23 -62.60 -0.21
CA ARG A 41 -12.54 -62.98 -0.84
C ARG A 41 -13.47 -61.79 -1.11
N GLY A 42 -14.00 -61.71 -2.34
CA GLY A 42 -15.37 -61.27 -2.66
C GLY A 42 -15.65 -59.79 -2.98
N LEU A 43 -15.93 -59.48 -4.25
CA LEU A 43 -16.33 -58.16 -4.81
C LEU A 43 -17.72 -57.69 -4.31
N PRO A 44 -18.00 -56.37 -4.26
CA PRO A 44 -18.54 -55.69 -5.44
C PRO A 44 -17.78 -54.42 -5.82
N ALA A 45 -17.85 -54.08 -7.11
CA ALA A 45 -17.12 -52.99 -7.75
C ALA A 45 -17.14 -51.66 -6.96
N PRO A 46 -16.00 -51.02 -6.72
CA PRO A 46 -16.00 -49.67 -6.19
C PRO A 46 -16.51 -48.76 -7.30
N ARG A 47 -17.59 -48.03 -7.02
CA ARG A 47 -17.94 -46.82 -7.78
C ARG A 47 -16.66 -46.02 -7.96
N SER A 48 -16.33 -45.71 -9.21
CA SER A 48 -15.15 -44.94 -9.57
C SER A 48 -15.18 -43.60 -8.85
N SER A 49 -14.57 -43.56 -7.66
CA SER A 49 -14.11 -42.33 -7.04
C SER A 49 -12.95 -41.87 -7.92
N ARG A 50 -13.26 -41.22 -9.04
CA ARG A 50 -12.27 -40.41 -9.74
C ARG A 50 -11.70 -39.48 -8.68
N PRO A 51 -10.41 -39.58 -8.33
CA PRO A 51 -9.79 -38.50 -7.61
C PRO A 51 -10.03 -37.27 -8.49
N LEU A 52 -10.60 -36.21 -7.93
CA LEU A 52 -10.39 -34.88 -8.49
C LEU A 52 -8.88 -34.65 -8.34
N ALA A 53 -8.10 -35.23 -9.24
CA ALA A 53 -6.75 -34.80 -9.50
C ALA A 53 -6.94 -33.36 -9.96
N LEU A 54 -6.79 -32.44 -9.01
CA LEU A 54 -6.62 -31.03 -9.32
C LEU A 54 -5.53 -31.02 -10.37
N ASP A 55 -5.88 -30.65 -11.59
CA ASP A 55 -4.98 -30.63 -12.73
C ASP A 55 -3.95 -29.52 -12.50
N LEU A 56 -2.99 -29.82 -11.62
CA LEU A 56 -1.85 -28.99 -11.24
C LEU A 56 -0.90 -28.76 -12.42
N ALA A 57 -1.17 -29.36 -13.58
CA ALA A 57 -0.45 -29.14 -14.83
C ALA A 57 -0.96 -27.93 -15.62
N GLN A 58 -2.12 -27.35 -15.26
CA GLN A 58 -2.57 -26.10 -15.87
C GLN A 58 -1.70 -24.95 -15.37
N ASP A 59 -0.99 -24.30 -16.29
CA ASP A 59 -0.24 -23.08 -16.03
C ASP A 59 -1.17 -22.06 -15.35
N PRO A 60 -0.92 -21.66 -14.10
CA PRO A 60 -1.75 -20.68 -13.41
C PRO A 60 -1.87 -19.35 -14.17
N ALA A 61 -0.89 -19.01 -15.01
CA ALA A 61 -0.93 -17.81 -15.85
C ALA A 61 -2.04 -17.88 -16.93
N ALA A 62 -2.49 -19.07 -17.33
CA ALA A 62 -3.61 -19.24 -18.27
C ALA A 62 -4.94 -18.74 -17.69
N PHE A 63 -5.06 -18.65 -16.36
CA PHE A 63 -6.23 -18.09 -15.68
C PHE A 63 -6.13 -16.57 -15.50
N TRP A 64 -4.98 -15.95 -15.80
CA TRP A 64 -4.85 -14.51 -15.74
C TRP A 64 -5.65 -13.86 -16.89
N PRO A 65 -6.50 -12.87 -16.62
CA PRO A 65 -7.26 -12.20 -17.67
C PRO A 65 -6.32 -11.61 -18.73
N LYS A 66 -6.57 -11.92 -20.01
CA LYS A 66 -5.81 -11.33 -21.12
C LYS A 66 -6.06 -9.83 -21.31
N THR A 67 -7.09 -9.30 -20.67
CA THR A 67 -7.49 -7.90 -20.74
C THR A 67 -7.54 -7.29 -19.35
N ASP A 68 -7.09 -6.04 -19.24
CA ASP A 68 -7.19 -5.30 -18.00
C ASP A 68 -8.64 -5.14 -17.54
N ASP A 69 -8.85 -5.14 -16.23
CA ASP A 69 -10.14 -4.88 -15.62
C ASP A 69 -10.59 -3.44 -15.90
N ARG A 70 -11.83 -3.30 -16.37
CA ARG A 70 -12.50 -2.02 -16.62
C ARG A 70 -13.85 -1.92 -15.91
N THR A 71 -14.14 -2.87 -15.04
CA THR A 71 -15.38 -2.88 -14.27
C THR A 71 -15.44 -1.65 -13.34
N PRO A 72 -16.66 -1.17 -13.04
CA PRO A 72 -16.84 -0.12 -12.04
C PRO A 72 -16.19 -0.48 -10.71
N PHE A 73 -15.78 0.54 -9.96
CA PHE A 73 -15.26 0.36 -8.60
C PHE A 73 -16.30 -0.27 -7.67
N ASP A 74 -15.83 -1.23 -6.87
CA ASP A 74 -16.55 -1.72 -5.71
C ASP A 74 -16.34 -0.73 -4.56
N ILE A 75 -17.20 0.29 -4.51
CA ILE A 75 -17.11 1.39 -3.55
C ILE A 75 -17.73 0.94 -2.23
N LEU A 76 -16.88 0.72 -1.23
CA LEU A 76 -17.27 0.31 0.12
C LEU A 76 -17.87 1.48 0.90
N SER A 77 -17.30 2.68 0.75
CA SER A 77 -17.79 3.88 1.41
C SER A 77 -17.37 5.15 0.68
N ARG A 78 -18.17 6.19 0.83
CA ARG A 78 -17.83 7.58 0.47
C ARG A 78 -17.68 8.40 1.73
N SER A 79 -16.82 9.41 1.69
CA SER A 79 -16.72 10.37 2.79
C SER A 79 -18.07 11.03 3.03
N ASN A 80 -18.46 11.11 4.29
CA ASN A 80 -19.66 11.83 4.74
C ASN A 80 -19.30 13.22 5.30
N ARG A 81 -18.03 13.63 5.21
CA ARG A 81 -17.62 14.95 5.68
C ARG A 81 -18.20 16.04 4.78
N PRO A 82 -18.66 17.15 5.36
CA PRO A 82 -19.13 18.27 4.57
C PRO A 82 -17.98 18.84 3.73
N ALA A 83 -18.32 19.33 2.53
CA ALA A 83 -17.42 20.08 1.68
C ALA A 83 -17.25 21.52 2.19
N ASP A 84 -16.93 21.68 3.46
CA ASP A 84 -16.71 22.97 4.10
C ASP A 84 -15.24 23.20 4.47
N TYR A 85 -14.87 24.49 4.50
CA TYR A 85 -13.52 24.92 4.81
C TYR A 85 -13.08 24.46 6.20
N THR A 86 -13.98 24.47 7.19
CA THR A 86 -13.69 24.15 8.59
C THR A 86 -13.22 22.71 8.77
N SER A 87 -13.91 21.75 8.17
CA SER A 87 -13.61 20.33 8.27
C SER A 87 -12.27 19.99 7.63
N SER A 88 -12.02 20.50 6.41
CA SER A 88 -10.71 20.36 5.76
C SER A 88 -9.61 21.08 6.55
N TYR A 89 -9.89 22.26 7.12
CA TYR A 89 -8.92 23.03 7.89
C TYR A 89 -8.39 22.28 9.11
N HIS A 90 -9.25 21.61 9.88
CA HIS A 90 -8.81 20.83 11.04
C HIS A 90 -7.89 19.67 10.64
N LEU A 91 -8.21 18.95 9.56
CA LEU A 91 -7.36 17.88 9.05
C LEU A 91 -6.03 18.42 8.54
N ILE A 92 -6.05 19.51 7.78
CA ILE A 92 -4.86 20.20 7.29
C ILE A 92 -3.98 20.63 8.46
N GLN A 93 -4.55 21.30 9.47
CA GLN A 93 -3.82 21.72 10.67
C GLN A 93 -3.16 20.53 11.39
N SER A 94 -3.85 19.40 11.49
CA SER A 94 -3.28 18.20 12.10
C SER A 94 -2.05 17.71 11.32
N GLN A 95 -2.10 17.76 9.98
CA GLN A 95 -0.96 17.40 9.14
C GLN A 95 0.16 18.44 9.20
N LEU A 96 -0.11 19.72 9.38
CA LEU A 96 0.94 20.74 9.52
C LEU A 96 1.65 20.65 10.88
N LYS A 97 0.93 20.36 11.97
CA LYS A 97 1.48 20.27 13.32
C LYS A 97 2.26 18.97 13.58
N ARG A 98 2.03 17.93 12.77
CA ARG A 98 2.72 16.65 12.91
C ARG A 98 4.21 16.81 12.62
N PRO A 99 5.14 16.36 13.49
CA PRO A 99 6.57 16.34 13.17
C PRO A 99 6.85 15.55 11.89
N LEU A 100 7.87 15.95 11.12
CA LEU A 100 8.30 15.17 9.96
C LEU A 100 9.06 13.94 10.43
N ASP A 101 8.55 12.75 10.07
CA ASP A 101 9.28 11.50 10.27
C ASP A 101 10.40 11.32 9.22
N GLU A 102 11.28 10.32 9.40
CA GLU A 102 12.39 10.03 8.47
C GLU A 102 11.91 9.88 7.03
N ILE A 103 10.75 9.25 6.82
CA ILE A 103 10.18 9.03 5.49
C ILE A 103 9.66 10.35 4.90
N ASP A 104 9.02 11.18 5.73
CA ASP A 104 8.57 12.51 5.35
C ASP A 104 9.74 13.40 4.94
N GLN A 105 10.99 13.16 5.38
CA GLN A 105 12.14 14.00 5.00
C GLN A 105 12.69 13.71 3.61
N HIS A 106 12.30 12.59 3.00
CA HIS A 106 12.78 12.23 1.67
C HIS A 106 12.13 13.07 0.56
N GLU A 107 12.92 13.31 -0.48
CA GLU A 107 12.43 13.78 -1.77
C GLU A 107 11.69 12.66 -2.49
N GLY A 108 10.71 13.04 -3.30
CA GLY A 108 9.93 12.12 -4.11
C GLY A 108 9.00 12.85 -5.06
N TYR A 109 8.09 12.12 -5.67
CA TYR A 109 7.16 12.65 -6.66
C TYR A 109 5.73 12.40 -6.18
N VAL A 110 4.92 13.44 -6.23
CA VAL A 110 3.47 13.33 -6.07
C VAL A 110 2.87 13.12 -7.45
N TYR A 111 1.92 12.20 -7.56
CA TYR A 111 1.28 11.85 -8.82
C TYR A 111 -0.23 11.77 -8.67
N LEU A 112 -0.90 11.95 -9.80
CA LEU A 112 -2.33 11.73 -9.96
C LEU A 112 -2.54 10.82 -11.17
N TYR A 113 -3.42 9.84 -11.06
CA TYR A 113 -3.87 9.03 -12.19
C TYR A 113 -5.32 8.62 -12.07
N GLU A 114 -5.89 8.20 -13.17
CA GLU A 114 -7.19 7.54 -13.25
C GLU A 114 -7.06 6.20 -13.97
N VAL A 115 -8.12 5.39 -13.94
CA VAL A 115 -8.15 4.10 -14.65
C VAL A 115 -9.31 4.04 -15.63
N LYS A 116 -9.10 3.37 -16.76
CA LYS A 116 -10.12 3.22 -17.79
C LYS A 116 -11.37 2.52 -17.23
N GLY A 117 -12.55 3.00 -17.62
CA GLY A 117 -13.85 2.50 -17.13
C GLY A 117 -14.32 3.12 -15.81
N ASN A 118 -13.50 3.97 -15.17
CA ASN A 118 -13.82 4.60 -13.88
C ASN A 118 -13.54 6.11 -13.91
N SER A 119 -14.02 6.79 -14.96
CA SER A 119 -13.93 8.25 -15.07
C SER A 119 -14.65 8.94 -13.91
N GLY A 120 -14.13 10.10 -13.48
CA GLY A 120 -14.64 10.82 -12.31
C GLY A 120 -13.99 10.38 -10.98
N PHE A 121 -13.12 9.38 -11.02
CA PHE A 121 -12.30 8.96 -9.88
C PHE A 121 -10.82 9.10 -10.18
N VAL A 122 -10.09 9.70 -9.25
CA VAL A 122 -8.63 9.88 -9.35
C VAL A 122 -7.93 9.32 -8.10
N LYS A 123 -6.77 8.70 -8.29
CA LYS A 123 -5.88 8.30 -7.20
C LYS A 123 -4.77 9.32 -7.06
N LEU A 124 -4.58 9.83 -5.85
CA LEU A 124 -3.49 10.73 -5.49
C LEU A 124 -2.49 9.96 -4.61
N GLY A 125 -1.26 9.84 -5.09
CA GLY A 125 -0.20 9.12 -4.39
C GLY A 125 1.14 9.85 -4.39
N TYR A 126 2.10 9.32 -3.64
CA TYR A 126 3.53 9.65 -3.81
C TYR A 126 4.41 8.42 -4.06
N THR A 127 5.62 8.66 -4.55
CA THR A 127 6.67 7.66 -4.72
C THR A 127 8.05 8.29 -4.57
N ARG A 128 9.04 7.50 -4.14
CA ARG A 128 10.47 7.93 -4.13
C ARG A 128 11.15 7.70 -5.48
N GLY A 129 10.65 6.73 -6.25
CA GLY A 129 11.17 6.40 -7.58
C GLY A 129 10.38 7.09 -8.71
N PRO A 130 10.71 6.81 -9.97
CA PRO A 130 10.00 7.40 -11.11
C PRO A 130 8.51 7.09 -11.10
N VAL A 131 7.66 8.10 -11.37
CA VAL A 131 6.20 7.96 -11.42
C VAL A 131 5.76 6.88 -12.41
N LYS A 132 6.43 6.79 -13.57
CA LYS A 132 6.14 5.78 -14.59
C LYS A 132 6.25 4.34 -14.05
N VAL A 133 7.30 4.05 -13.27
CA VAL A 133 7.49 2.72 -12.66
C VAL A 133 6.36 2.44 -11.67
N ARG A 134 6.02 3.43 -10.83
CA ARG A 134 4.93 3.27 -9.86
C ARG A 134 3.58 3.00 -10.52
N HIS A 135 3.29 3.63 -11.65
CA HIS A 135 2.08 3.36 -12.43
C HIS A 135 2.09 1.97 -13.08
N GLN A 136 3.26 1.45 -13.47
CA GLN A 136 3.39 0.07 -13.95
C GLN A 136 3.09 -0.93 -12.83
N ASP A 137 3.64 -0.71 -11.63
CA ASP A 137 3.34 -1.53 -10.44
C ASP A 137 1.84 -1.55 -10.17
N TRP A 138 1.18 -0.38 -10.15
CA TRP A 138 -0.26 -0.32 -9.93
C TRP A 138 -1.08 -0.95 -11.05
N THR A 139 -0.63 -0.83 -12.30
CA THR A 139 -1.29 -1.47 -13.44
C THR A 139 -1.26 -2.98 -13.29
N PHE A 140 -0.11 -3.52 -12.89
CA PHE A 140 0.09 -4.94 -12.63
C PHE A 140 -0.71 -5.41 -11.41
N ASP A 141 -0.47 -4.80 -10.24
CA ASP A 141 -1.07 -5.22 -8.96
C ASP A 141 -2.60 -5.15 -8.97
N CYS A 142 -3.16 -4.07 -9.54
CA CYS A 142 -4.60 -3.86 -9.55
C CYS A 142 -5.29 -4.42 -10.79
N ASN A 143 -4.53 -4.96 -11.75
CA ASN A 143 -5.00 -5.36 -13.08
C ASN A 143 -5.82 -4.25 -13.78
N ARG A 144 -5.39 -2.98 -13.66
CA ARG A 144 -6.10 -1.81 -14.19
C ARG A 144 -5.12 -0.78 -14.74
N VAL A 145 -5.22 -0.47 -16.03
CA VAL A 145 -4.31 0.48 -16.70
C VAL A 145 -4.40 1.87 -16.08
N ALA A 146 -3.30 2.30 -15.45
CA ALA A 146 -3.15 3.65 -14.91
C ALA A 146 -2.85 4.66 -16.02
N ARG A 147 -3.73 5.66 -16.19
CA ARG A 147 -3.52 6.81 -17.06
C ARG A 147 -3.04 8.00 -16.22
N THR A 148 -1.78 8.40 -16.44
CA THR A 148 -1.18 9.52 -15.70
C THR A 148 -1.89 10.83 -16.03
N LEU A 149 -2.30 11.54 -14.98
CA LEU A 149 -2.91 12.88 -15.04
C LEU A 149 -1.97 13.97 -14.47
N TYR A 150 -1.08 13.59 -13.56
CA TYR A 150 -0.05 14.49 -13.04
C TYR A 150 1.20 13.70 -12.64
N PRO A 151 2.41 14.22 -12.91
CA PRO A 151 2.70 15.39 -13.74
C PRO A 151 2.56 15.09 -15.24
N ILE A 152 2.39 16.14 -16.07
CA ILE A 152 2.32 16.04 -17.54
C ILE A 152 3.45 16.90 -18.16
N PRO A 153 4.32 16.33 -19.02
CA PRO A 153 4.50 14.89 -19.23
C PRO A 153 5.07 14.21 -17.98
N SER A 154 4.76 12.93 -17.78
CA SER A 154 5.21 12.18 -16.59
C SER A 154 6.73 12.05 -16.49
N SER A 155 7.44 12.19 -17.62
CA SER A 155 8.89 12.17 -17.73
C SER A 155 9.58 13.44 -17.24
N SER A 156 8.84 14.56 -17.06
CA SER A 156 9.38 15.83 -16.56
C SER A 156 8.92 16.14 -15.13
N ALA A 157 8.60 15.09 -14.37
CA ALA A 157 8.27 15.22 -12.96
C ALA A 157 9.43 15.88 -12.21
N ILE A 158 9.13 16.92 -11.41
CA ILE A 158 10.12 17.55 -10.54
C ILE A 158 9.98 16.91 -9.16
N PRO A 159 11.07 16.43 -8.53
CA PRO A 159 11.00 15.91 -7.18
C PRO A 159 10.66 17.02 -6.20
N VAL A 160 9.79 16.71 -5.25
CA VAL A 160 9.36 17.61 -4.19
C VAL A 160 9.94 17.11 -2.88
N ARG A 161 10.53 18.04 -2.11
CA ARG A 161 10.90 17.77 -0.72
C ARG A 161 9.67 17.44 0.09
N ASN A 162 9.80 16.44 0.94
CA ASN A 162 8.72 15.99 1.80
C ASN A 162 7.46 15.56 1.03
N ALA A 163 7.62 14.84 -0.08
CA ALA A 163 6.53 14.43 -0.96
C ALA A 163 5.40 13.66 -0.23
N LYS A 164 5.75 12.83 0.77
CA LYS A 164 4.77 12.15 1.63
C LYS A 164 3.92 13.14 2.45
N ARG A 165 4.54 14.20 2.98
CA ARG A 165 3.82 15.26 3.69
C ARG A 165 2.89 16.04 2.75
N LEU A 166 3.36 16.33 1.54
CA LEU A 166 2.56 16.99 0.51
C LEU A 166 1.33 16.17 0.12
N GLU A 167 1.51 14.86 -0.11
CA GLU A 167 0.40 13.92 -0.34
C GLU A 167 -0.60 13.98 0.82
N ALA A 168 -0.13 13.89 2.06
CA ALA A 168 -0.99 13.92 3.25
C ALA A 168 -1.79 15.23 3.37
N LEU A 169 -1.22 16.38 2.99
CA LEU A 169 -1.92 17.66 2.96
C LEU A 169 -3.02 17.69 1.89
N CYS A 170 -2.74 17.17 0.69
CA CYS A 170 -3.76 17.04 -0.35
C CYS A 170 -4.90 16.11 0.09
N HIS A 171 -4.53 14.98 0.69
CA HIS A 171 -5.47 14.00 1.25
C HIS A 171 -6.37 14.59 2.34
N ALA A 172 -5.82 15.47 3.18
CA ALA A 172 -6.55 16.17 4.23
C ALA A 172 -7.53 17.20 3.65
N GLU A 173 -7.11 17.97 2.64
CA GLU A 173 -7.97 18.93 1.97
C GLU A 173 -9.14 18.26 1.24
N LEU A 174 -8.85 17.19 0.49
CA LEU A 174 -9.79 16.49 -0.36
C LEU A 174 -10.56 15.39 0.37
N ASP A 175 -10.47 15.31 1.70
CA ASP A 175 -11.03 14.20 2.47
C ASP A 175 -12.56 14.07 2.31
N HIS A 176 -13.26 15.19 2.07
CA HIS A 176 -14.69 15.22 1.79
C HIS A 176 -15.09 14.57 0.45
N ARG A 177 -14.12 14.32 -0.45
CA ARG A 177 -14.31 13.59 -1.73
C ARG A 177 -13.72 12.18 -1.68
N ARG A 178 -13.13 11.76 -0.55
CA ARG A 178 -12.47 10.46 -0.44
C ARG A 178 -13.46 9.32 -0.58
N ILE A 179 -13.06 8.28 -1.32
CA ILE A 179 -13.77 7.01 -1.39
C ILE A 179 -12.87 5.87 -0.94
N ARG A 180 -13.49 4.83 -0.37
CA ARG A 180 -12.83 3.57 -0.06
C ARG A 180 -13.33 2.52 -1.04
N ILE A 181 -12.42 1.89 -1.76
CA ILE A 181 -12.76 0.84 -2.72
C ILE A 181 -12.16 -0.48 -2.31
N TYR A 182 -12.84 -1.58 -2.62
CA TYR A 182 -12.24 -2.90 -2.63
C TYR A 182 -11.69 -3.21 -4.03
N CYS A 183 -10.40 -3.51 -4.13
CA CYS A 183 -9.78 -3.90 -5.40
C CYS A 183 -9.75 -5.42 -5.52
N LYS A 184 -10.44 -5.94 -6.54
CA LYS A 184 -10.46 -7.37 -6.87
C LYS A 184 -9.14 -7.87 -7.49
N GLY A 185 -8.30 -6.97 -7.99
CA GLY A 185 -6.97 -7.31 -8.53
C GLY A 185 -5.95 -7.58 -7.42
N CYS A 186 -5.74 -6.62 -6.52
CA CYS A 186 -4.76 -6.75 -5.44
C CYS A 186 -5.34 -7.27 -4.10
N PHE A 187 -6.65 -7.53 -4.05
CA PHE A 187 -7.41 -8.00 -2.88
C PHE A 187 -7.30 -7.09 -1.63
N LYS A 188 -6.95 -5.81 -1.84
CA LYS A 188 -6.81 -4.81 -0.78
C LYS A 188 -7.86 -3.74 -0.92
N GLN A 189 -8.01 -2.97 0.16
CA GLN A 189 -8.79 -1.74 0.12
C GLN A 189 -7.89 -0.57 -0.16
N HIS A 190 -8.26 0.26 -1.13
CA HIS A 190 -7.57 1.51 -1.40
C HIS A 190 -8.36 2.66 -0.79
N ILE A 191 -7.62 3.55 -0.12
CA ILE A 191 -8.17 4.72 0.56
C ILE A 191 -7.70 6.03 -0.09
N GLU A 192 -6.88 5.93 -1.14
CA GLU A 192 -6.25 7.08 -1.82
C GLU A 192 -7.03 7.52 -3.07
N TRP A 193 -8.28 7.06 -3.23
CA TRP A 193 -9.15 7.43 -4.34
C TRP A 193 -10.12 8.54 -3.93
N PHE A 194 -10.41 9.43 -4.88
CA PHE A 194 -11.27 10.58 -4.69
C PHE A 194 -12.27 10.68 -5.84
N GLU A 195 -13.53 10.97 -5.52
CA GLU A 195 -14.60 11.27 -6.48
C GLU A 195 -14.61 12.77 -6.77
N ILE A 196 -13.77 13.19 -7.71
CA ILE A 196 -13.46 14.59 -8.01
C ILE A 196 -12.90 14.73 -9.44
N SER A 197 -13.00 15.93 -10.02
CA SER A 197 -12.36 16.23 -11.31
C SER A 197 -10.82 16.19 -11.21
N PRO A 198 -10.11 15.76 -12.27
CA PRO A 198 -8.65 15.88 -12.35
C PRO A 198 -8.13 17.30 -12.08
N GLU A 199 -8.84 18.31 -12.58
CA GLU A 199 -8.45 19.71 -12.50
C GLU A 199 -8.41 20.20 -11.05
N GLU A 200 -9.43 19.90 -10.26
CA GLU A 200 -9.48 20.26 -8.84
C GLU A 200 -8.41 19.52 -8.02
N ALA A 201 -8.18 18.23 -8.29
CA ALA A 201 -7.13 17.46 -7.62
C ALA A 201 -5.73 18.01 -7.94
N ILE A 202 -5.48 18.39 -9.21
CA ILE A 202 -4.22 19.03 -9.63
C ILE A 202 -4.07 20.41 -8.98
N ALA A 203 -5.17 21.18 -8.83
CA ALA A 203 -5.13 22.47 -8.15
C ALA A 203 -4.71 22.31 -6.67
N ALA A 204 -5.21 21.30 -5.97
CA ALA A 204 -4.77 20.98 -4.61
C ALA A 204 -3.27 20.63 -4.55
N ILE A 205 -2.79 19.77 -5.46
CA ILE A 205 -1.35 19.42 -5.54
C ILE A 205 -0.50 20.66 -5.76
N ARG A 206 -0.87 21.53 -6.71
CA ARG A 206 -0.13 22.77 -7.01
C ARG A 206 -0.13 23.74 -5.84
N LYS A 207 -1.28 23.92 -5.18
CA LYS A 207 -1.41 24.79 -4.01
C LYS A 207 -0.44 24.36 -2.90
N TRP A 208 -0.43 23.08 -2.54
CA TRP A 208 0.46 22.58 -1.49
C TRP A 208 1.93 22.55 -1.91
N SER A 209 2.22 22.23 -3.17
CA SER A 209 3.59 22.33 -3.72
C SER A 209 4.14 23.74 -3.57
N ASN A 210 3.36 24.75 -3.98
CA ASN A 210 3.76 26.16 -3.91
C ASN A 210 3.88 26.64 -2.45
N TRP A 211 2.94 26.25 -1.58
CA TRP A 211 3.00 26.57 -0.17
C TRP A 211 4.28 26.00 0.46
N MET A 212 4.56 24.72 0.27
CA MET A 212 5.77 24.08 0.82
C MET A 212 7.07 24.67 0.26
N ALA A 213 7.09 25.09 -1.00
CA ALA A 213 8.24 25.78 -1.59
C ALA A 213 8.46 27.18 -0.99
N THR A 214 7.39 27.92 -0.73
CA THR A 214 7.44 29.29 -0.16
C THR A 214 7.81 29.28 1.31
N PHE A 215 7.24 28.34 2.06
CA PHE A 215 7.48 28.17 3.48
C PHE A 215 8.68 27.26 3.77
N HIS A 216 9.63 27.14 2.82
CA HIS A 216 10.91 26.44 2.95
C HIS A 216 11.31 26.41 4.42
N MET A 217 11.07 25.29 5.10
CA MET A 217 10.81 25.30 6.54
C MET A 217 11.88 26.08 7.29
N ARG A 218 11.61 27.37 7.52
CA ARG A 218 12.21 28.18 8.57
C ARG A 218 11.54 27.72 9.85
N CYS A 219 11.77 26.46 10.18
CA CYS A 219 11.39 25.79 11.40
C CYS A 219 12.48 24.74 11.63
N LEU A 220 13.27 24.72 12.69
CA LEU A 220 13.44 25.56 13.87
C LEU A 220 14.89 25.25 14.31
N GLY A 221 15.72 26.28 14.46
CA GLY A 221 16.91 26.18 15.32
C GLY A 221 16.50 26.33 16.77
#